data_AF-A0A7Y5LR92-F1
#
_entry.id   AF-A0A7Y5LR92-F1
#
_cell.length_a   1.000
_cell.length_b   1.000
_cell.length_c   1.000
_cell.angle_alpha   90.00
_cell.angle_beta   90.00
_cell.angle_gamma   90.00
#
_symmetry.space_group_name_H-M   'P 1'
#
loop_
_entity.id
_entity.type
_entity.pdbx_description
1 polymer ?
#
loop_
_entity_poly.entity_id
_entity_poly.type
_entity_poly.pdbx_seq_one_letter_code
_entity_poly.pdbx_strand_id
1 'polypeptide(L)'
;MLTKLARTIKDYNDSGFSSTINNQGKRLMNADGRFNVIKRGASFADRFSYLNALLTMSWGRFFAVIFGIYTAINLVFASVYFVIGREHFSGLLSSDTASEYIEDFFFSAQTLTTVGYGRVNPTGVAANIVASAEALIGLLCFALATGLLYARFSRPDAKIVWSDKVLIAPYRDGQAVMMRLANSKDTQLMDVEVNMMFSMVLDESGAPTRKFFNLNLERSTVNFLPLNWTVVHPLNAESPLNGLTPADLMQGEAELIVSLKGTEETSMQIASARRSYLHADFEWNARFLPMFAPSPDGTATVLHLDKVGIFERLHNVKETAA
;
A
#
# COMPACT_ATOMS: atom_id res chain seq x y z
N MET A 1 -2.38 36.61 13.22
CA MET A 1 -1.59 36.14 12.07
C MET A 1 -2.32 35.03 11.32
N LEU A 2 -2.80 34.00 12.04
CA LEU A 2 -3.70 32.96 11.54
C LEU A 2 -4.91 33.49 10.74
N THR A 3 -5.53 34.59 11.19
CA THR A 3 -6.67 35.25 10.50
C THR A 3 -6.30 35.91 9.15
N LYS A 4 -5.01 36.18 8.90
CA LYS A 4 -4.54 36.73 7.62
C LYS A 4 -4.31 35.63 6.58
N LEU A 5 -3.91 34.45 7.04
CA LEU A 5 -3.61 33.27 6.24
C LEU A 5 -4.86 32.73 5.53
N ALA A 6 -5.98 32.78 6.24
CA ALA A 6 -7.35 32.49 5.79
C ALA A 6 -7.81 33.24 4.52
N ARG A 7 -7.39 34.50 4.34
CA ARG A 7 -7.96 35.37 3.30
C ARG A 7 -7.19 35.39 1.99
N THR A 8 -5.96 34.90 1.96
CA THR A 8 -5.05 35.11 0.81
C THR A 8 -4.77 33.84 0.02
N ILE A 9 -4.92 32.65 0.62
CA ILE A 9 -4.54 31.39 -0.01
C ILE A 9 -5.79 30.54 -0.25
N LYS A 10 -5.93 30.04 -1.48
CA LYS A 10 -7.11 29.28 -1.92
C LYS A 10 -7.19 27.95 -1.17
N ASP A 11 -8.24 27.81 -0.36
CA ASP A 11 -8.63 26.55 0.29
C ASP A 11 -8.95 25.49 -0.77
N TYR A 12 -8.43 24.28 -0.57
CA TYR A 12 -8.69 23.13 -1.42
C TYR A 12 -9.92 22.40 -0.89
N ASN A 13 -11.10 22.93 -1.26
CA ASN A 13 -12.41 22.50 -0.76
C ASN A 13 -12.78 21.03 -1.09
N ASP A 14 -12.01 20.33 -1.93
CA ASP A 14 -12.28 18.95 -2.35
C ASP A 14 -11.11 18.01 -2.02
N SER A 15 -10.68 18.01 -0.75
CA SER A 15 -9.60 17.14 -0.26
C SER A 15 -10.01 15.67 -0.10
N GLY A 16 -11.29 15.35 -0.29
CA GLY A 16 -11.88 14.07 0.09
C GLY A 16 -12.05 13.88 1.60
N PHE A 17 -11.63 14.84 2.42
CA PHE A 17 -11.86 14.90 3.86
C PHE A 17 -12.87 16.01 4.19
N SER A 18 -13.65 15.82 5.25
CA SER A 18 -14.54 16.87 5.77
C SER A 18 -13.73 18.09 6.26
N SER A 19 -14.30 19.29 6.15
CA SER A 19 -13.75 20.49 6.80
C SER A 19 -14.24 20.64 8.26
N THR A 20 -15.18 19.79 8.70
CA THR A 20 -15.82 19.86 10.02
C THR A 20 -15.06 19.01 11.05
N ILE A 21 -14.50 19.66 12.07
CA ILE A 21 -13.58 19.04 13.04
C ILE A 21 -14.28 17.98 13.90
N ASN A 22 -15.50 18.25 14.38
CA ASN A 22 -16.25 17.33 15.25
C ASN A 22 -16.58 15.98 14.59
N ASN A 23 -16.51 15.92 13.26
CA ASN A 23 -16.80 14.71 12.49
C ASN A 23 -15.52 13.95 12.08
N GLN A 24 -14.35 14.36 12.58
CA GLN A 24 -13.05 13.77 12.23
C GLN A 24 -12.31 13.22 13.44
N GLY A 25 -11.53 12.17 13.21
CA GLY A 25 -10.54 11.72 14.19
C GLY A 25 -9.40 12.73 14.32
N LYS A 26 -8.69 12.70 15.45
CA LYS A 26 -7.53 13.59 15.74
C LYS A 26 -6.41 13.55 14.69
N ARG A 27 -6.38 12.51 13.84
CA ARG A 27 -5.41 12.30 12.76
C ARG A 27 -6.15 11.81 11.54
N LEU A 28 -5.93 12.43 10.37
CA LEU A 28 -6.60 12.06 9.12
C LEU A 28 -6.03 10.77 8.52
N MET A 29 -4.70 10.63 8.56
CA MET A 29 -3.98 9.50 8.00
C MET A 29 -2.87 9.07 8.94
N ASN A 30 -2.72 7.77 9.17
CA ASN A 30 -1.63 7.23 9.98
C ASN A 30 -0.26 7.46 9.32
N ALA A 31 0.82 7.31 10.10
CA ALA A 31 2.18 7.52 9.60
C ALA A 31 2.54 6.57 8.44
N ASP A 32 1.93 5.38 8.40
CA ASP A 32 2.08 4.36 7.36
C ASP A 32 1.26 4.64 6.08
N GLY A 33 0.53 5.76 6.03
CA GLY A 33 -0.26 6.16 4.87
C GLY A 33 -1.68 5.56 4.82
N ARG A 34 -2.11 4.81 5.84
CA ARG A 34 -3.50 4.32 5.93
C ARG A 34 -4.43 5.41 6.45
N PHE A 35 -5.57 5.59 5.78
CA PHE A 35 -6.61 6.52 6.23
C PHE A 35 -7.21 6.06 7.56
N ASN A 36 -7.37 7.00 8.49
CA ASN A 36 -7.95 6.73 9.81
C ASN A 36 -9.48 6.87 9.76
N VAL A 37 -10.12 6.04 8.95
CA VAL A 37 -11.56 6.10 8.68
C VAL A 37 -12.21 4.75 8.99
N ILE A 38 -13.22 4.76 9.87
CA ILE A 38 -14.03 3.58 10.19
C ILE A 38 -15.32 3.65 9.40
N LYS A 39 -15.48 2.78 8.40
CA LYS A 39 -16.69 2.69 7.56
C LYS A 39 -17.78 1.87 8.28
N ARG A 40 -18.91 2.50 8.62
CA ARG A 40 -20.12 1.86 9.21
C ARG A 40 -21.34 2.10 8.30
N GLY A 41 -22.38 1.27 8.44
CA GLY A 41 -23.68 1.44 7.75
C GLY A 41 -23.88 0.65 6.45
N ALA A 42 -22.82 0.08 5.88
CA ALA A 42 -22.93 -0.88 4.78
C ALA A 42 -22.89 -2.32 5.29
N SER A 43 -23.59 -3.22 4.60
CA SER A 43 -23.56 -4.66 4.93
C SER A 43 -22.14 -5.21 4.84
N PHE A 44 -21.87 -6.36 5.45
CA PHE A 44 -20.56 -7.00 5.30
C PHE A 44 -20.29 -7.39 3.84
N ALA A 45 -21.31 -7.89 3.13
CA ALA A 45 -21.20 -8.31 1.73
C ALA A 45 -20.82 -7.14 0.81
N ASP A 46 -21.41 -5.96 0.99
CA ASP A 46 -21.11 -4.78 0.15
C ASP A 46 -19.71 -4.22 0.41
N ARG A 47 -19.19 -4.38 1.64
CA ARG A 47 -17.84 -3.93 2.02
C ARG A 47 -16.76 -4.95 1.67
N PHE A 48 -17.11 -6.24 1.64
CA PHE A 48 -16.14 -7.31 1.47
C PHE A 48 -15.93 -7.63 -0.01
N SER A 49 -14.85 -7.09 -0.57
CA SER A 49 -14.38 -7.50 -1.90
C SER A 49 -13.56 -8.79 -1.77
N TYR A 50 -14.14 -9.92 -2.18
CA TYR A 50 -13.47 -11.23 -2.19
C TYR A 50 -12.15 -11.19 -2.97
N LEU A 51 -12.12 -10.49 -4.10
CA LEU A 51 -10.92 -10.32 -4.90
C LEU A 51 -9.84 -9.53 -4.15
N ASN A 52 -10.19 -8.39 -3.55
CA ASN A 52 -9.24 -7.61 -2.75
C ASN A 52 -8.69 -8.43 -1.56
N ALA A 53 -9.55 -9.19 -0.87
CA ALA A 53 -9.13 -10.07 0.21
C ALA A 53 -8.13 -11.13 -0.27
N LEU A 54 -8.43 -11.81 -1.38
CA LEU A 54 -7.54 -12.79 -2.02
C LEU A 54 -6.23 -12.19 -2.51
N LEU A 55 -6.21 -10.92 -2.93
CA LEU A 55 -5.00 -10.24 -3.39
C LEU A 55 -4.14 -9.64 -2.26
N THR A 56 -4.72 -9.33 -1.10
CA THR A 56 -4.05 -8.61 0.00
C THR A 56 -3.69 -9.46 1.20
N MET A 57 -4.28 -10.66 1.36
CA MET A 57 -3.95 -11.56 2.47
C MET A 57 -2.48 -12.01 2.43
N SER A 58 -1.95 -12.47 3.58
CA SER A 58 -0.60 -13.04 3.64
C SER A 58 -0.47 -14.32 2.81
N TRP A 59 0.75 -14.62 2.34
CA TRP A 59 1.03 -15.79 1.50
C TRP A 59 0.57 -17.11 2.14
N GLY A 60 0.84 -17.34 3.43
CA GLY A 60 0.38 -18.55 4.11
C GLY A 60 -1.14 -18.70 4.14
N ARG A 61 -1.88 -17.61 4.37
CA ARG A 61 -3.36 -17.62 4.32
C ARG A 61 -3.87 -17.89 2.91
N PHE A 62 -3.22 -17.31 1.90
CA PHE A 62 -3.57 -17.54 0.50
C PHE A 62 -3.46 -19.02 0.12
N PHE A 63 -2.31 -19.65 0.38
CA PHE A 63 -2.14 -21.08 0.09
C PHE A 63 -3.08 -21.97 0.90
N ALA A 64 -3.34 -21.62 2.17
CA ALA A 64 -4.32 -22.35 2.99
C ALA A 64 -5.74 -22.26 2.41
N VAL A 65 -6.16 -21.10 1.89
CA VAL A 65 -7.46 -20.93 1.22
C VAL A 65 -7.53 -21.74 -0.07
N ILE A 66 -6.50 -21.70 -0.91
CA ILE A 66 -6.45 -22.49 -2.15
C ILE A 66 -6.50 -23.99 -1.84
N PHE A 67 -5.73 -24.45 -0.86
CA PHE A 67 -5.74 -25.84 -0.41
C PHE A 67 -7.09 -26.26 0.19
N GLY A 68 -7.73 -25.37 0.96
CA GLY A 68 -9.07 -25.59 1.50
C GLY A 68 -10.13 -25.73 0.41
N ILE A 69 -10.12 -24.86 -0.60
CA ILE A 69 -11.04 -24.95 -1.75
C ILE A 69 -10.79 -26.23 -2.54
N TYR A 70 -9.52 -26.55 -2.83
CA TYR A 70 -9.14 -27.80 -3.49
C TYR A 70 -9.69 -29.01 -2.72
N THR A 71 -9.46 -29.07 -1.41
CA THR A 71 -9.93 -30.19 -0.58
C THR A 71 -11.47 -30.26 -0.56
N ALA A 72 -12.15 -29.12 -0.44
CA ALA A 72 -13.61 -29.05 -0.43
C ALA A 72 -14.23 -29.54 -1.75
N ILE A 73 -13.68 -29.13 -2.90
CA ILE A 73 -14.13 -29.61 -4.21
C ILE A 73 -13.99 -31.13 -4.28
N ASN A 74 -12.82 -31.66 -3.90
CA ASN A 74 -12.59 -33.10 -3.94
C ASN A 74 -13.51 -33.88 -2.99
N LEU A 75 -13.80 -33.36 -1.80
CA LEU A 75 -14.77 -33.99 -0.88
C LEU A 75 -16.19 -34.01 -1.45
N VAL A 76 -16.60 -32.94 -2.15
CA VAL A 76 -17.91 -32.90 -2.83
C VAL A 76 -17.97 -33.95 -3.93
N PHE A 77 -16.97 -34.02 -4.81
CA PHE A 77 -16.93 -35.00 -5.91
C PHE A 77 -16.79 -36.43 -5.39
N ALA A 78 -15.95 -36.68 -4.38
CA ALA A 78 -15.88 -37.97 -3.69
C ALA A 78 -17.24 -38.41 -3.18
N SER A 79 -18.01 -37.50 -2.58
CA SER A 79 -19.36 -37.80 -2.10
C SER A 79 -20.33 -38.11 -3.25
N VAL A 80 -20.18 -37.45 -4.40
CA VAL A 80 -20.97 -37.77 -5.60
C VAL A 80 -20.60 -39.15 -6.15
N TYR A 81 -19.30 -39.48 -6.22
CA TYR A 81 -18.83 -40.80 -6.67
C TYR A 81 -19.27 -41.92 -5.75
N PHE A 82 -19.17 -41.70 -4.44
CA PHE A 82 -19.66 -42.62 -3.43
C PHE A 82 -21.17 -42.88 -3.56
N VAL A 83 -21.97 -41.86 -3.90
CA VAL A 83 -23.41 -42.01 -4.16
C VAL A 83 -23.71 -42.72 -5.48
N ILE A 84 -22.87 -42.54 -6.51
CA ILE A 84 -22.99 -43.26 -7.78
C ILE A 84 -22.80 -44.76 -7.56
N GLY A 85 -21.90 -45.15 -6.66
CA GLY A 85 -21.69 -46.53 -6.27
C GLY A 85 -20.51 -47.18 -7.00
N ARG A 86 -19.83 -48.09 -6.27
CA ARG A 86 -18.62 -48.79 -6.71
C ARG A 86 -18.75 -49.58 -8.00
N GLU A 87 -19.95 -50.02 -8.37
CA GLU A 87 -20.22 -50.81 -9.58
C GLU A 87 -19.94 -50.05 -10.87
N HIS A 88 -19.87 -48.73 -10.80
CA HIS A 88 -19.55 -47.86 -11.94
C HIS A 88 -18.08 -47.47 -12.03
N PHE A 89 -17.21 -48.07 -11.20
CA PHE A 89 -15.78 -47.86 -11.17
C PHE A 89 -15.02 -49.18 -11.26
N SER A 90 -13.89 -49.17 -11.97
CA SER A 90 -12.93 -50.28 -11.99
C SER A 90 -11.72 -49.93 -11.15
N GLY A 91 -11.13 -50.93 -10.48
CA GLY A 91 -9.88 -50.79 -9.74
C GLY A 91 -9.98 -50.27 -8.30
N LEU A 92 -11.20 -50.16 -7.77
CA LEU A 92 -11.45 -50.01 -6.33
C LEU A 92 -11.12 -51.33 -5.62
N LEU A 93 -10.24 -51.27 -4.62
CA LEU A 93 -9.74 -52.43 -3.88
C LEU A 93 -10.40 -52.55 -2.50
N SER A 94 -10.94 -51.44 -2.00
CA SER A 94 -11.56 -51.35 -0.69
C SER A 94 -12.85 -52.18 -0.60
N SER A 95 -13.02 -52.83 0.55
CA SER A 95 -14.23 -53.61 0.88
C SER A 95 -15.05 -52.96 2.00
N ASP A 96 -14.47 -52.05 2.79
CA ASP A 96 -15.16 -51.25 3.77
C ASP A 96 -15.53 -49.85 3.24
N THR A 97 -16.60 -49.30 3.79
CA THR A 97 -17.19 -48.03 3.35
C THR A 97 -16.27 -46.83 3.52
N ALA A 98 -15.46 -46.80 4.58
CA ALA A 98 -14.57 -45.67 4.86
C ALA A 98 -13.39 -45.64 3.88
N SER A 99 -12.80 -46.80 3.61
CA SER A 99 -11.72 -46.93 2.63
C SER A 99 -12.21 -46.69 1.20
N GLU A 100 -13.45 -47.06 0.87
CA GLU A 100 -14.08 -46.73 -0.43
C GLU A 100 -14.16 -45.22 -0.65
N TYR A 101 -14.69 -44.46 0.32
CA TYR A 101 -14.76 -43.00 0.24
C TYR A 101 -13.38 -42.33 0.10
N ILE A 102 -12.36 -42.88 0.77
CA ILE A 102 -10.98 -42.40 0.64
C ILE A 102 -10.43 -42.67 -0.77
N GLU A 103 -10.73 -43.82 -1.36
CA GLU A 103 -10.36 -44.11 -2.76
C GLU A 103 -11.08 -43.17 -3.73
N ASP A 104 -12.36 -42.88 -3.51
CA ASP A 104 -13.14 -41.91 -4.30
C ASP A 104 -12.57 -40.49 -4.18
N PHE A 105 -12.12 -40.09 -2.98
CA PHE A 105 -11.41 -38.83 -2.78
C PHE A 105 -10.11 -38.77 -3.57
N PHE A 106 -9.32 -39.85 -3.58
CA PHE A 106 -8.09 -39.88 -4.36
C PHE A 106 -8.35 -39.96 -5.87
N PHE A 107 -9.44 -40.61 -6.30
CA PHE A 107 -9.88 -40.59 -7.69
C PHE A 107 -10.29 -39.19 -8.14
N SER A 108 -11.09 -38.50 -7.32
CA SER A 108 -11.46 -37.09 -7.50
C SER A 108 -10.21 -36.20 -7.58
N ALA A 109 -9.27 -36.35 -6.65
CA ALA A 109 -8.01 -35.60 -6.65
C ALA A 109 -7.20 -35.79 -7.93
N GLN A 110 -7.11 -37.02 -8.44
CA GLN A 110 -6.40 -37.34 -9.68
C GLN A 110 -7.12 -36.82 -10.92
N THR A 111 -8.46 -36.82 -10.91
CA THR A 111 -9.30 -36.34 -12.02
C THR A 111 -9.27 -34.81 -12.09
N LEU A 112 -9.46 -34.13 -10.96
CA LEU A 112 -9.43 -32.68 -10.84
C LEU A 112 -8.07 -32.08 -11.22
N THR A 113 -6.98 -32.75 -10.86
CA THR A 113 -5.61 -32.31 -11.20
C THR A 113 -5.12 -32.84 -12.54
N THR A 114 -5.93 -33.64 -13.24
CA THR A 114 -5.58 -34.31 -14.50
C THR A 114 -4.36 -35.25 -14.42
N VAL A 115 -3.99 -35.70 -13.21
CA VAL A 115 -2.88 -36.64 -13.01
C VAL A 115 -3.25 -38.04 -13.51
N GLY A 116 -4.45 -38.50 -13.16
CA GLY A 116 -5.05 -39.73 -13.67
C GLY A 116 -4.12 -40.95 -13.73
N TYR A 117 -3.63 -41.46 -12.58
CA TYR A 117 -2.73 -42.63 -12.56
C TYR A 117 -3.33 -43.88 -13.19
N GLY A 118 -4.66 -43.94 -13.37
CA GLY A 118 -5.34 -44.98 -14.13
C GLY A 118 -5.64 -46.25 -13.35
N ARG A 119 -5.30 -46.32 -12.06
CA ARG A 119 -5.69 -47.44 -11.19
C ARG A 119 -7.21 -47.49 -11.01
N VAL A 120 -7.81 -46.37 -10.65
CA VAL A 120 -9.27 -46.22 -10.53
C VAL A 120 -9.76 -45.46 -11.76
N ASN A 121 -10.75 -46.01 -12.47
CA ASN A 121 -11.32 -45.37 -13.65
C ASN A 121 -12.85 -45.58 -13.72
N PRO A 122 -13.60 -44.58 -14.22
CA PRO A 122 -15.05 -44.70 -14.37
C PRO A 122 -15.38 -45.62 -15.55
N THR A 123 -16.33 -46.54 -15.36
CA THR A 123 -16.82 -47.46 -16.40
C THR A 123 -18.28 -47.18 -16.76
N GLY A 124 -19.07 -46.65 -15.83
CA GLY A 124 -20.46 -46.25 -16.07
C GLY A 124 -20.59 -44.91 -16.80
N VAL A 125 -21.69 -44.72 -17.54
CA VAL A 125 -21.99 -43.44 -18.22
C VAL A 125 -22.11 -42.29 -17.22
N ALA A 126 -22.80 -42.50 -16.09
CA ALA A 126 -22.97 -41.49 -15.05
C ALA A 126 -21.61 -41.06 -14.44
N ALA A 127 -20.77 -42.03 -14.06
CA ALA A 127 -19.43 -41.78 -13.53
C ALA A 127 -18.54 -41.02 -14.54
N ASN A 128 -18.59 -41.39 -15.82
CA ASN A 128 -17.84 -40.70 -16.87
C ASN A 128 -18.30 -39.25 -17.09
N ILE A 129 -19.61 -38.98 -17.03
CA ILE A 129 -20.15 -37.61 -17.14
C ILE A 129 -19.65 -36.76 -15.97
N VAL A 130 -19.72 -37.28 -14.74
CA VAL A 130 -19.26 -36.54 -13.55
C VAL A 130 -17.74 -36.33 -13.60
N ALA A 131 -16.95 -37.35 -13.95
CA ALA A 131 -15.50 -37.23 -14.11
C ALA A 131 -15.10 -36.23 -15.20
N SER A 132 -15.84 -36.18 -16.32
CA SER A 132 -15.60 -35.20 -17.37
C SER A 132 -15.93 -33.77 -16.91
N ALA A 133 -17.02 -33.59 -16.16
CA ALA A 133 -17.38 -32.31 -15.58
C ALA A 133 -16.36 -31.87 -14.51
N GLU A 134 -15.90 -32.80 -13.67
CA GLU A 134 -14.85 -32.55 -12.68
C GLU A 134 -13.54 -32.10 -13.35
N ALA A 135 -13.10 -32.81 -14.39
CA ALA A 135 -11.90 -32.45 -15.13
C ALA A 135 -11.99 -31.03 -15.74
N LEU A 136 -13.15 -30.67 -16.31
CA LEU A 136 -13.39 -29.31 -16.82
C LEU A 136 -13.34 -28.26 -15.68
N ILE A 137 -13.96 -28.54 -14.54
CA ILE A 137 -13.92 -27.66 -13.37
C ILE A 137 -12.48 -27.52 -12.86
N GLY A 138 -11.73 -28.61 -12.80
CA GLY A 138 -10.32 -28.64 -12.40
C GLY A 138 -9.46 -27.74 -13.29
N LEU A 139 -9.63 -27.85 -14.61
CA LEU A 139 -8.95 -26.99 -15.58
C LEU A 139 -9.26 -25.49 -15.34
N LEU A 140 -10.53 -25.15 -15.14
CA LEU A 140 -10.96 -23.77 -14.86
C LEU A 140 -10.43 -23.25 -13.52
N CYS A 141 -10.48 -24.07 -12.47
CA CYS A 141 -9.92 -23.74 -11.16
C CYS A 141 -8.41 -23.51 -11.23
N PHE A 142 -7.68 -24.34 -11.97
CA PHE A 142 -6.24 -24.17 -12.17
C PHE A 142 -5.92 -22.86 -12.90
N ALA A 143 -6.67 -22.53 -13.95
CA ALA A 143 -6.53 -21.27 -14.68
C ALA A 143 -6.78 -20.06 -13.76
N LEU A 144 -7.85 -20.09 -12.95
CA LEU A 144 -8.17 -19.02 -12.00
C LEU A 144 -7.12 -18.89 -10.89
N ALA A 145 -6.66 -20.00 -10.32
CA ALA A 145 -5.63 -20.01 -9.28
C ALA A 145 -4.31 -19.44 -9.81
N THR A 146 -3.92 -19.81 -11.03
CA THR A 146 -2.72 -19.27 -11.70
C THR A 146 -2.87 -17.77 -11.98
N GLY A 147 -4.04 -17.34 -12.46
CA GLY A 147 -4.33 -15.92 -12.68
C GLY A 147 -4.28 -15.09 -11.39
N LEU A 148 -4.83 -15.61 -10.29
CA LEU A 148 -4.73 -14.99 -8.96
C LEU A 148 -3.29 -14.92 -8.46
N LEU A 149 -2.52 -15.98 -8.67
CA LEU A 149 -1.11 -16.03 -8.29
C LEU A 149 -0.31 -14.96 -9.04
N TYR A 150 -0.50 -14.86 -10.36
CA TYR A 150 0.11 -13.81 -11.18
C TYR A 150 -0.32 -12.42 -10.72
N ALA A 151 -1.61 -12.18 -10.50
CA ALA A 151 -2.12 -10.88 -10.03
C ALA A 151 -1.52 -10.47 -8.67
N ARG A 152 -1.26 -11.43 -7.78
CA ARG A 152 -0.60 -11.18 -6.49
C ARG A 152 0.87 -10.83 -6.66
N PHE A 153 1.60 -11.55 -7.51
CA PHE A 153 3.01 -11.28 -7.79
C PHE A 153 3.22 -9.95 -8.52
N SER A 154 2.36 -9.66 -9.47
CA SER A 154 2.43 -8.47 -10.32
C SER A 154 1.91 -7.21 -9.63
N ARG A 155 1.52 -7.28 -8.35
CA ARG A 155 1.04 -6.11 -7.62
C ARG A 155 2.19 -5.14 -7.37
N PRO A 156 2.07 -3.87 -7.76
CA PRO A 156 3.12 -2.89 -7.56
C PRO A 156 3.22 -2.54 -6.08
N ASP A 157 4.44 -2.53 -5.56
CA ASP A 157 4.73 -2.21 -4.16
C ASP A 157 5.87 -1.21 -4.09
N ALA A 158 5.53 0.08 -3.95
CA ALA A 158 6.51 1.14 -3.75
C ALA A 158 7.00 1.09 -2.31
N LYS A 159 8.19 0.51 -2.11
CA LYS A 159 8.86 0.52 -0.81
C LYS A 159 9.70 1.79 -0.67
N ILE A 160 9.05 2.88 -0.30
CA ILE A 160 9.69 4.17 -0.05
C ILE A 160 10.16 4.25 1.40
N VAL A 161 11.43 4.58 1.59
CA VAL A 161 11.96 5.04 2.88
C VAL A 161 11.79 6.54 2.93
N TRP A 162 11.21 7.08 4.01
CA TRP A 162 11.04 8.52 4.17
C TRP A 162 11.78 9.02 5.39
N SER A 163 12.15 10.30 5.39
CA SER A 163 12.65 10.97 6.58
C SER A 163 11.62 10.94 7.69
N ASP A 164 12.06 10.83 8.94
CA ASP A 164 11.15 10.84 10.09
C ASP A 164 10.66 12.24 10.45
N LYS A 165 11.42 13.26 10.06
CA LYS A 165 11.11 14.65 10.27
C LYS A 165 10.92 15.39 8.94
N VAL A 166 10.16 16.47 9.04
CA VAL A 166 10.05 17.51 8.02
C VAL A 166 10.86 18.70 8.54
N LEU A 167 11.80 19.20 7.73
CA LEU A 167 12.67 20.28 8.16
C LEU A 167 12.18 21.61 7.62
N ILE A 168 12.21 22.65 8.45
CA ILE A 168 12.21 24.05 7.98
C ILE A 168 13.67 24.47 7.87
N ALA A 169 14.17 24.48 6.64
CA ALA A 169 15.59 24.61 6.33
C ALA A 169 15.88 25.86 5.48
N PRO A 170 17.08 26.45 5.56
CA PRO A 170 17.51 27.48 4.62
C PRO A 170 17.44 26.99 3.17
N TYR A 171 16.92 27.83 2.29
CA TYR A 171 16.74 27.52 0.87
C TYR A 171 16.81 28.79 0.03
N ARG A 172 17.83 28.89 -0.83
CA ARG A 172 18.18 30.13 -1.56
C ARG A 172 18.28 31.30 -0.57
N ASP A 173 17.56 32.39 -0.82
CA ASP A 173 17.54 33.59 0.03
C ASP A 173 16.50 33.52 1.17
N GLY A 174 15.84 32.38 1.37
CA GLY A 174 14.77 32.21 2.35
C GLY A 174 14.80 30.86 3.06
N GLN A 175 13.61 30.37 3.42
CA GLN A 175 13.42 29.06 4.03
C GLN A 175 12.49 28.20 3.18
N ALA A 176 12.52 26.89 3.41
CA ALA A 176 11.62 25.94 2.76
C ALA A 176 11.25 24.81 3.72
N VAL A 177 10.07 24.24 3.50
CA VAL A 177 9.66 22.94 4.06
C VAL A 177 10.31 21.86 3.22
N MET A 178 11.08 20.98 3.86
CA MET A 178 11.81 19.91 3.19
C MET A 178 11.55 18.57 3.85
N MET A 179 11.40 17.54 3.02
CA MET A 179 11.40 16.15 3.47
C MET A 179 12.14 15.28 2.47
N ARG A 180 12.65 14.14 2.92
CA ARG A 180 13.39 13.22 2.07
C ARG A 180 12.66 11.92 1.89
N LEU A 181 12.85 11.35 0.71
CA LEU A 181 12.43 10.02 0.38
C LEU A 181 13.47 9.33 -0.49
N ALA A 182 13.51 8.01 -0.44
CA ALA A 182 14.35 7.17 -1.28
C ALA A 182 13.61 5.86 -1.59
N ASN A 183 13.88 5.27 -2.75
CA ASN A 183 13.43 3.92 -3.03
C ASN A 183 14.34 2.92 -2.30
N SER A 184 13.75 1.95 -1.60
CA SER A 184 14.52 0.88 -0.93
C SER A 184 14.76 -0.35 -1.80
N LYS A 185 14.02 -0.49 -2.90
CA LYS A 185 14.22 -1.58 -3.86
C LYS A 185 15.33 -1.22 -4.84
N ASP A 186 16.00 -2.25 -5.35
CA ASP A 186 16.98 -2.12 -6.44
C ASP A 186 16.32 -1.80 -7.79
N THR A 187 15.02 -2.07 -7.94
CA THR A 187 14.24 -1.70 -9.13
C THR A 187 14.07 -0.19 -9.19
N GLN A 188 14.04 0.40 -10.39
CA GLN A 188 13.83 1.84 -10.51
C GLN A 188 12.34 2.22 -10.45
N LEU A 189 12.10 3.41 -9.91
CA LEU A 189 10.84 4.12 -10.07
C LEU A 189 11.02 5.24 -11.08
N MET A 190 10.21 5.20 -12.13
CA MET A 190 10.17 6.16 -13.22
C MET A 190 8.95 7.08 -13.08
N ASP A 191 9.01 8.25 -13.71
CA ASP A 191 7.91 9.23 -13.75
C ASP A 191 7.31 9.50 -12.36
N VAL A 192 8.20 9.70 -11.39
CA VAL A 192 7.83 9.82 -9.98
C VAL A 192 7.24 11.20 -9.75
N GLU A 193 6.00 11.25 -9.31
CA GLU A 193 5.26 12.46 -8.97
C GLU A 193 4.97 12.49 -7.46
N VAL A 194 5.22 13.63 -6.84
CA VAL A 194 4.92 13.91 -5.44
C VAL A 194 3.93 15.06 -5.32
N ASN A 195 2.93 14.87 -4.46
CA ASN A 195 2.02 15.91 -4.04
C ASN A 195 2.06 16.06 -2.50
N MET A 196 2.01 17.32 -2.03
CA MET A 196 1.96 17.67 -0.62
C MET A 196 0.67 18.44 -0.33
N MET A 197 -0.12 17.90 0.59
CA MET A 197 -1.32 18.54 1.12
C MET A 197 -1.10 18.87 2.59
N PHE A 198 -1.11 20.16 2.90
CA PHE A 198 -1.05 20.67 4.26
C PHE A 198 -2.48 20.92 4.76
N SER A 199 -2.75 20.58 6.01
CA SER A 199 -4.01 20.89 6.65
C SER A 199 -3.79 21.45 8.04
N MET A 200 -4.63 22.41 8.42
CA MET A 200 -4.64 22.98 9.76
C MET A 200 -6.04 23.48 10.12
N VAL A 201 -6.32 23.51 11.41
CA VAL A 201 -7.51 24.10 12.00
C VAL A 201 -7.32 25.61 12.11
N LEU A 202 -8.23 26.35 11.51
CA LEU A 202 -8.30 27.81 11.59
C LEU A 202 -9.64 28.23 12.20
N ASP A 203 -9.59 29.24 13.07
CA ASP A 203 -10.77 29.92 13.60
C ASP A 203 -10.90 31.31 12.96
N GLU A 204 -11.77 31.43 11.96
CA GLU A 204 -11.98 32.66 11.19
C GLU A 204 -13.23 33.44 11.64
N SER A 205 -14.21 32.75 12.24
CA SER A 205 -15.56 33.30 12.53
C SER A 205 -16.14 32.83 13.88
N GLY A 206 -15.31 32.35 14.82
CA GLY A 206 -15.74 31.74 16.08
C GLY A 206 -16.16 30.28 15.95
N ALA A 207 -15.89 29.66 14.79
CA ALA A 207 -16.15 28.26 14.49
C ALA A 207 -14.88 27.67 13.89
N PRO A 208 -14.15 26.82 14.63
CA PRO A 208 -12.91 26.23 14.12
C PRO A 208 -13.25 25.26 12.98
N THR A 209 -12.56 25.42 11.85
CA THR A 209 -12.70 24.54 10.67
C THR A 209 -11.34 24.07 10.20
N ARG A 210 -11.26 22.82 9.74
CA ARG A 210 -10.03 22.29 9.14
C ARG A 210 -9.98 22.71 7.67
N LYS A 211 -8.89 23.39 7.31
CA LYS A 211 -8.59 23.91 5.98
C LYS A 211 -7.53 23.05 5.32
N PHE A 212 -7.59 22.93 3.99
CA PHE A 212 -6.66 22.11 3.20
C PHE A 212 -5.96 22.97 2.16
N PHE A 213 -4.66 22.79 2.03
CA PHE A 213 -3.83 23.56 1.12
C PHE A 213 -2.89 22.65 0.36
N ASN A 214 -2.95 22.67 -0.96
CA ASN A 214 -1.92 22.04 -1.78
C ASN A 214 -0.68 22.92 -1.79
N LEU A 215 0.47 22.34 -1.49
CA LEU A 215 1.74 23.07 -1.43
C LEU A 215 2.42 23.09 -2.80
N ASN A 216 2.83 24.28 -3.24
CA ASN A 216 3.60 24.45 -4.47
C ASN A 216 5.04 23.95 -4.27
N LEU A 217 5.40 22.86 -4.93
CA LEU A 217 6.75 22.29 -4.83
C LEU A 217 7.70 22.97 -5.83
N GLU A 218 8.98 23.08 -5.48
CA GLU A 218 10.02 23.48 -6.45
C GLU A 218 10.02 22.54 -7.66
N ARG A 219 9.87 21.25 -7.37
CA ARG A 219 9.74 20.18 -8.35
C ARG A 219 8.75 19.17 -7.80
N SER A 220 7.68 18.91 -8.53
CA SER A 220 6.68 17.89 -8.20
C SER A 220 6.90 16.57 -8.95
N THR A 221 7.78 16.54 -9.96
CA THR A 221 8.08 15.34 -10.76
C THR A 221 9.57 15.13 -10.98
N VAL A 222 10.02 13.87 -10.97
CA VAL A 222 11.36 13.46 -11.42
C VAL A 222 11.24 12.25 -12.34
N ASN A 223 12.07 12.19 -13.37
CA ASN A 223 12.02 11.08 -14.33
C ASN A 223 12.51 9.77 -13.70
N PHE A 224 13.50 9.84 -12.80
CA PHE A 224 14.10 8.68 -12.15
C PHE A 224 14.41 8.99 -10.68
N LEU A 225 14.32 7.97 -9.83
CA LEU A 225 14.69 8.02 -8.42
C LEU A 225 15.76 6.96 -8.07
N PRO A 226 17.00 7.07 -8.59
CA PRO A 226 18.08 6.11 -8.28
C PRO A 226 18.73 6.35 -6.90
N LEU A 227 18.60 7.57 -6.36
CA LEU A 227 19.11 7.95 -5.04
C LEU A 227 17.94 8.45 -4.17
N ASN A 228 18.21 9.39 -3.27
CA ASN A 228 17.18 10.10 -2.55
C ASN A 228 16.68 11.33 -3.32
N TRP A 229 15.44 11.71 -3.03
CA TRP A 229 14.88 12.99 -3.44
C TRP A 229 14.54 13.79 -2.19
N THR A 230 15.10 15.00 -2.10
CA THR A 230 14.63 16.01 -1.16
C THR A 230 13.52 16.80 -1.83
N VAL A 231 12.29 16.62 -1.36
CA VAL A 231 11.13 17.37 -1.84
C VAL A 231 11.06 18.69 -1.10
N VAL A 232 10.96 19.78 -1.85
CA VAL A 232 11.10 21.15 -1.34
C VAL A 232 9.86 21.96 -1.66
N HIS A 233 9.24 22.53 -0.63
CA HIS A 233 8.20 23.57 -0.75
C HIS A 233 8.78 24.91 -0.23
N PRO A 234 9.08 25.87 -1.11
CA PRO A 234 9.59 27.18 -0.69
C PRO A 234 8.58 27.94 0.17
N LEU A 235 9.03 28.53 1.29
CA LEU A 235 8.22 29.40 2.14
C LEU A 235 8.19 30.83 1.58
N ASN A 236 7.61 30.99 0.39
CA ASN A 236 7.41 32.29 -0.26
C ASN A 236 6.10 32.95 0.20
N ALA A 237 5.77 34.12 -0.36
CA ALA A 237 4.55 34.86 0.00
C ALA A 237 3.23 34.11 -0.26
N GLU A 238 3.24 33.09 -1.11
CA GLU A 238 2.07 32.27 -1.46
C GLU A 238 1.95 31.00 -0.60
N SER A 239 2.98 30.69 0.22
CA SER A 239 2.98 29.51 1.06
C SER A 239 2.07 29.69 2.29
N PRO A 240 1.19 28.72 2.59
CA PRO A 240 0.36 28.76 3.80
C PRO A 240 1.16 28.48 5.08
N LEU A 241 2.41 28.03 4.95
CA LEU A 241 3.29 27.86 6.11
C LEU A 241 4.18 29.09 6.35
N ASN A 242 4.13 30.10 5.48
CA ASN A 242 5.00 31.26 5.61
C ASN A 242 4.67 32.06 6.89
N GLY A 243 5.68 32.23 7.74
CA GLY A 243 5.57 32.93 9.01
C GLY A 243 4.87 32.13 10.13
N LEU A 244 4.48 30.87 9.90
CA LEU A 244 3.97 30.03 10.98
C LEU A 244 5.09 29.60 11.94
N THR A 245 4.76 29.60 13.23
CA THR A 245 5.64 29.15 14.30
C THR A 245 5.33 27.70 14.71
N PRO A 246 6.22 27.03 15.48
CA PRO A 246 5.91 25.72 16.06
C PRO A 246 4.63 25.72 16.91
N ALA A 247 4.35 26.83 17.61
CA ALA A 247 3.14 26.98 18.41
C ALA A 247 1.88 27.06 17.53
N ASP A 248 1.95 27.74 16.38
CA ASP A 248 0.83 27.82 15.44
C ASP A 248 0.51 26.45 14.84
N LEU A 249 1.52 25.65 14.48
CA LEU A 249 1.29 24.28 13.98
C LEU A 249 0.65 23.38 15.03
N MET A 250 1.06 23.53 16.30
CA MET A 250 0.49 22.77 17.41
C MET A 250 -0.97 23.18 17.67
N GLN A 251 -1.26 24.48 17.75
CA GLN A 251 -2.62 24.99 17.98
C GLN A 251 -3.57 24.65 16.82
N GLY A 252 -3.08 24.73 15.59
CA GLY A 252 -3.82 24.38 14.39
C GLY A 252 -3.90 22.88 14.10
N GLU A 253 -3.46 22.00 15.00
CA GLU A 253 -3.41 20.54 14.77
C GLU A 253 -2.86 20.18 13.38
N ALA A 254 -1.74 20.81 13.00
CA ALA A 254 -1.25 20.76 11.64
C ALA A 254 -0.86 19.33 11.23
N GLU A 255 -1.25 18.95 10.02
CA GLU A 255 -0.93 17.67 9.41
C GLU A 255 -0.51 17.89 7.95
N LEU A 256 0.67 17.38 7.59
CA LEU A 256 1.20 17.35 6.22
C LEU A 256 1.10 15.93 5.67
N ILE A 257 0.29 15.76 4.63
CA ILE A 257 0.12 14.52 3.90
C ILE A 257 0.97 14.59 2.63
N VAL A 258 1.89 13.64 2.48
CA VAL A 258 2.70 13.48 1.29
C VAL A 258 2.23 12.23 0.55
N SER A 259 1.95 12.38 -0.74
CA SER A 259 1.61 11.26 -1.62
C SER A 259 2.60 11.19 -2.77
N LEU A 260 3.04 9.98 -3.08
CA LEU A 260 3.94 9.65 -4.17
C LEU A 260 3.26 8.63 -5.07
N LYS A 261 3.37 8.83 -6.38
CA LYS A 261 3.10 7.79 -7.39
C LYS A 261 4.27 7.74 -8.37
N GLY A 262 4.55 6.58 -8.91
CA GLY A 262 5.57 6.39 -9.94
C GLY A 262 5.39 5.03 -10.60
N THR A 263 5.97 4.87 -11.78
CA THR A 263 5.92 3.62 -12.54
C THR A 263 7.10 2.74 -12.13
N GLU A 264 6.83 1.52 -11.65
CA GLU A 264 7.90 0.55 -11.40
C GLU A 264 8.43 0.01 -12.73
N GLU A 265 9.75 0.07 -12.92
CA GLU A 265 10.42 -0.30 -14.17
C GLU A 265 10.15 -1.74 -14.62
N THR A 266 10.17 -2.70 -13.70
CA THR A 266 10.03 -4.13 -14.05
C THR A 266 8.61 -4.52 -14.41
N SER A 267 7.62 -4.04 -13.65
CA SER A 267 6.22 -4.40 -13.85
C SER A 267 5.50 -3.47 -14.82
N MET A 268 6.07 -2.28 -15.09
CA MET A 268 5.42 -1.18 -15.83
C MET A 268 4.06 -0.78 -15.24
N GLN A 269 3.89 -0.99 -13.92
CA GLN A 269 2.68 -0.63 -13.20
C GLN A 269 2.92 0.55 -12.28
N ILE A 270 1.86 1.31 -12.03
CA ILE A 270 1.91 2.46 -11.13
C ILE A 270 1.92 1.97 -9.68
N ALA A 271 3.02 2.22 -9.00
CA ALA A 271 3.16 2.06 -7.57
C ALA A 271 2.84 3.39 -6.86
N SER A 272 2.25 3.32 -5.67
CA SER A 272 1.96 4.51 -4.86
C SER A 272 2.30 4.30 -3.40
N ALA A 273 2.72 5.37 -2.75
CA ALA A 273 3.04 5.40 -1.33
C ALA A 273 2.58 6.72 -0.71
N ARG A 274 2.27 6.73 0.58
CA ARG A 274 1.80 7.92 1.31
C ARG A 274 2.47 7.97 2.67
N ARG A 275 2.66 9.17 3.20
CA ARG A 275 3.12 9.42 4.57
C ARG A 275 2.44 10.66 5.15
N SER A 276 2.15 10.64 6.44
CA SER A 276 1.59 11.77 7.19
C SER A 276 2.57 12.20 8.28
N TYR A 277 2.76 13.52 8.39
CA TYR A 277 3.56 14.18 9.41
C TYR A 277 2.69 15.12 10.22
N LEU A 278 2.79 15.03 11.55
CA LEU A 278 2.08 15.92 12.47
C LEU A 278 2.97 17.12 12.82
N HIS A 279 2.40 18.14 13.45
CA HIS A 279 3.14 19.29 14.01
C HIS A 279 4.43 18.92 14.77
N ALA A 280 4.43 17.83 15.55
CA ALA A 280 5.60 17.35 16.30
C ALA A 280 6.72 16.73 15.43
N ASP A 281 6.45 16.48 14.16
CA ASP A 281 7.40 15.97 13.18
C ASP A 281 8.14 17.07 12.42
N PHE A 282 7.77 18.34 12.64
CA PHE A 282 8.47 19.49 12.08
C PHE A 282 9.66 19.89 12.95
N GLU A 283 10.81 20.11 12.32
CA GLU A 283 12.04 20.55 12.97
C GLU A 283 12.53 21.85 12.30
N TRP A 284 12.68 22.91 13.09
CA TRP A 284 13.12 24.21 12.58
C TRP A 284 14.63 24.37 12.57
N ASN A 285 15.11 25.19 11.64
CA ASN A 285 16.52 25.54 11.53
C ASN A 285 17.41 24.30 11.48
N ALA A 286 17.02 23.33 10.66
CA ALA A 286 17.75 22.08 10.50
C ALA A 286 18.05 21.84 9.03
N ARG A 287 19.10 21.08 8.73
CA ARG A 287 19.39 20.60 7.38
C ARG A 287 19.73 19.13 7.39
N PHE A 288 19.27 18.41 6.37
CA PHE A 288 19.61 17.01 6.22
C PHE A 288 21.09 16.82 5.84
N LEU A 289 21.75 15.84 6.44
CA LEU A 289 23.13 15.49 6.11
C LEU A 289 23.21 14.69 4.80
N PRO A 290 24.33 14.72 4.05
CA PRO A 290 24.50 13.87 2.88
C PRO A 290 24.32 12.38 3.20
N MET A 291 23.70 11.63 2.28
CA MET A 291 23.42 10.20 2.46
C MET A 291 24.01 9.32 1.36
N PHE A 292 24.88 9.87 0.52
CA PHE A 292 25.60 9.11 -0.49
C PHE A 292 27.07 9.51 -0.53
N ALA A 293 27.92 8.56 -0.86
CA ALA A 293 29.36 8.74 -0.99
C ALA A 293 29.90 7.85 -2.12
N PRO A 294 31.08 8.14 -2.68
CA PRO A 294 31.75 7.22 -3.58
C PRO A 294 32.04 5.88 -2.87
N SER A 295 31.94 4.79 -3.64
CA SER A 295 32.44 3.47 -3.25
C SER A 295 33.97 3.50 -2.99
N PRO A 296 34.51 2.57 -2.19
CA PRO A 296 35.94 2.54 -1.86
C PRO A 296 36.88 2.48 -3.07
N ASP A 297 36.43 1.87 -4.17
CA ASP A 297 37.15 1.76 -5.46
C ASP A 297 36.78 2.88 -6.45
N GLY A 298 35.83 3.74 -6.11
CA GLY A 298 35.42 4.90 -6.90
C GLY A 298 34.56 4.60 -8.13
N THR A 299 34.11 3.36 -8.31
CA THR A 299 33.37 2.92 -9.51
C THR A 299 31.86 3.14 -9.42
N ALA A 300 31.33 3.21 -8.20
CA ALA A 300 29.91 3.36 -7.90
C ALA A 300 29.63 4.40 -6.80
N THR A 301 28.36 4.77 -6.65
CA THR A 301 27.85 5.59 -5.54
C THR A 301 27.17 4.69 -4.51
N VAL A 302 27.60 4.77 -3.26
CA VAL A 302 27.00 4.08 -2.12
C VAL A 302 25.93 4.97 -1.51
N LEU A 303 24.67 4.53 -1.54
CA LEU A 303 23.54 5.20 -0.89
C LEU A 303 23.27 4.55 0.48
N HIS A 304 23.27 5.37 1.53
CA HIS A 304 22.99 4.95 2.90
C HIS A 304 21.53 5.24 3.26
N LEU A 305 20.64 4.28 3.02
CA LEU A 305 19.19 4.43 3.27
C LEU A 305 18.86 4.70 4.73
N ASP A 306 19.66 4.18 5.67
CA ASP A 306 19.58 4.45 7.11
C ASP A 306 19.77 5.93 7.46
N LYS A 307 20.42 6.70 6.57
CA LYS A 307 20.68 8.14 6.74
C LYS A 307 19.62 9.05 6.15
N VAL A 308 18.52 8.51 5.59
CA VAL A 308 17.49 9.31 4.89
C VAL A 308 16.92 10.45 5.76
N GLY A 309 16.77 10.20 7.06
CA GLY A 309 16.23 11.13 8.03
C GLY A 309 17.28 11.83 8.90
N ILE A 310 18.57 11.59 8.68
CA ILE A 310 19.61 12.18 9.53
C ILE A 310 19.82 13.65 9.16
N PHE A 311 19.75 14.51 10.18
CA PHE A 311 19.87 15.96 10.04
C PHE A 311 20.72 16.54 11.15
N GLU A 312 21.17 17.77 10.96
CA GLU A 312 21.80 18.59 12.00
C GLU A 312 21.01 19.89 12.21
N ARG A 313 21.02 20.38 13.46
CA ARG A 313 20.45 21.68 13.82
C ARG A 313 21.46 22.78 13.54
N LEU A 314 21.01 23.79 12.83
CA LEU A 314 21.75 25.01 12.56
C LEU A 314 21.60 25.93 13.77
N HIS A 315 22.72 26.17 14.47
CA HIS A 315 22.75 27.14 15.56
C HIS A 315 22.80 28.54 14.95
N ASN A 316 22.00 29.47 15.49
CA ASN A 316 22.09 30.87 15.11
C ASN A 316 23.43 31.43 15.57
N VAL A 317 24.30 31.84 14.63
CA VAL A 317 25.64 32.40 14.89
C VAL A 317 25.59 33.81 15.55
N LYS A 318 24.48 34.22 16.18
CA LYS A 318 24.29 35.58 16.71
C LYS A 318 24.34 35.72 18.24
N GLU A 319 24.76 34.71 19.00
CA GLU A 319 24.85 34.83 20.48
C GLU A 319 26.28 34.84 21.07
N THR A 320 27.35 34.87 20.26
CA THR A 320 28.74 34.89 20.76
C THR A 320 29.48 36.23 20.60
N ALA A 321 28.76 37.33 20.38
CA ALA A 321 29.34 38.67 20.38
C ALA A 321 28.47 39.62 21.22
N ALA A 322 28.56 39.46 22.54
CA ALA A 322 28.15 40.45 23.54
C ALA A 322 29.21 40.48 24.64
#